data_AF-A0A934IZW0-F1
#
_entry.id   AF-A0A934IZW0-F1
#
_cell.length_a   1.000
_cell.length_b   1.000
_cell.length_c   1.000
_cell.angle_alpha   90.00
_cell.angle_beta   90.00
_cell.angle_gamma   90.00
#
_symmetry.space_group_name_H-M   'P 1'
#
loop_
_entity.id
_entity.type
_entity.pdbx_description
1 polymer ?
#
loop_
_entity_poly.entity_id
_entity_poly.type
_entity_poly.pdbx_seq_one_letter_code
_entity_poly.pdbx_strand_id
1 'polypeptide(L)'
;MSLHEPGNVYKGEFQYQDSSKKNFRRMVLIDVVTHNDEEVGLMTQITGQGPKFPPGYYDQFREPINHWQLSGLTKMSYARVNKNFFSL
;
A
#
# COMPACT_ATOMS: atom_id res chain seq x y z
N MET A 1 -22.93 3.55 5.50
CA MET A 1 -21.73 3.86 4.70
C MET A 1 -20.53 3.54 5.58
N SER A 2 -19.72 2.56 5.19
CA SER A 2 -18.45 2.32 5.87
C SER A 2 -17.59 3.57 5.71
N LEU A 3 -16.89 3.99 6.77
CA LEU A 3 -15.96 5.13 6.73
C LEU A 3 -14.70 4.82 5.89
N HIS A 4 -14.59 3.60 5.38
CA HIS A 4 -13.40 3.01 4.78
C HIS A 4 -13.72 2.47 3.39
N GLU A 5 -13.38 3.24 2.35
CA GLU A 5 -13.60 2.83 0.97
C GLU A 5 -12.29 2.39 0.30
N PRO A 6 -12.28 1.26 -0.44
CA PRO A 6 -11.16 0.86 -1.27
C PRO A 6 -10.63 2.01 -2.14
N GLY A 7 -9.32 2.17 -2.17
CA GLY A 7 -8.62 3.26 -2.85
C GLY A 7 -8.33 4.48 -1.96
N ASN A 8 -8.94 4.58 -0.78
CA ASN A 8 -8.60 5.62 0.19
C ASN A 8 -7.15 5.46 0.70
N VAL A 9 -6.47 6.60 0.92
CA VAL A 9 -5.09 6.64 1.41
C VAL A 9 -5.08 7.00 2.90
N TYR A 10 -4.36 6.22 3.67
CA TYR A 10 -4.21 6.40 5.11
C TYR A 10 -2.74 6.52 5.51
N LYS A 11 -2.48 7.10 6.68
CA LYS A 11 -1.17 7.07 7.33
C LYS A 11 -1.16 5.93 8.34
N GLY A 12 -0.48 4.83 7.99
CA GLY A 12 -0.28 3.70 8.88
C GLY A 12 0.94 3.88 9.76
N GLU A 13 0.80 3.51 11.04
CA GLU A 13 1.92 3.31 11.96
C GLU A 13 2.23 1.81 12.03
N PHE A 14 3.51 1.45 11.99
CA PHE A 14 3.95 0.08 12.22
C PHE A 14 5.23 0.08 13.03
N GLN A 15 5.40 -0.99 13.79
CA GLN A 15 6.53 -1.22 14.67
C GLN A 15 7.02 -2.65 14.44
N TYR A 16 8.32 -2.82 14.27
CA TYR A 16 8.91 -4.16 14.26
C TYR A 16 8.97 -4.69 15.70
N GLN A 17 8.71 -5.97 15.89
CA GLN A 17 8.67 -6.58 17.23
C GLN A 17 9.97 -6.39 18.02
N ASP A 18 11.11 -6.30 17.32
CA ASP A 18 12.46 -6.14 17.86
C ASP A 18 12.90 -4.67 17.98
N SER A 19 12.03 -3.70 17.68
CA SER A 19 12.39 -2.28 17.66
C SER A 19 11.39 -1.42 18.42
N SER A 20 11.89 -0.50 19.25
CA SER A 20 11.08 0.57 19.85
C SER A 20 10.76 1.71 18.87
N LYS A 21 11.32 1.68 17.65
CA LYS A 21 11.10 2.72 16.64
C LYS A 21 9.77 2.54 15.94
N LYS A 22 8.88 3.51 16.15
CA LYS A 22 7.66 3.70 15.36
C LYS A 22 8.01 4.19 13.97
N ASN A 23 7.46 3.53 12.96
CA ASN A 23 7.61 3.94 11.58
C ASN A 23 6.25 4.32 11.00
N PHE A 24 6.21 5.41 10.25
CA PHE A 24 5.00 5.86 9.57
C PHE A 24 5.14 5.67 8.06
N ARG A 25 4.11 5.09 7.43
CA ARG A 25 4.04 4.92 5.97
C ARG A 25 2.66 5.32 5.48
N ARG A 26 2.61 5.82 4.24
CA ARG A 26 1.35 5.98 3.53
C ARG A 26 0.93 4.62 3.01
N MET A 27 -0.36 4.33 3.08
CA MET A 27 -0.94 3.06 2.69
C MET A 27 -2.24 3.29 1.93
N VAL A 28 -2.54 2.45 0.96
CA VAL A 28 -3.84 2.42 0.27
C VAL A 28 -4.65 1.25 0.82
N LEU A 29 -5.92 1.51 1.15
CA LEU A 29 -6.89 0.47 1.47
C LEU A 29 -7.29 -0.25 0.19
N ILE A 30 -7.08 -1.57 0.15
CA ILE A 30 -7.43 -2.44 -0.98
C ILE A 30 -8.84 -2.99 -0.77
N ASP A 31 -9.14 -3.42 0.45
CA ASP A 31 -10.42 -4.02 0.80
C ASP A 31 -10.67 -3.95 2.31
N VAL A 32 -11.92 -4.15 2.74
CA VAL A 32 -12.30 -4.30 4.14
C VAL A 32 -12.94 -5.67 4.31
N VAL A 33 -12.34 -6.50 5.15
CA VAL A 33 -12.81 -7.87 5.43
C VAL A 33 -13.24 -7.99 6.89
N THR A 34 -14.12 -8.93 7.21
CA THR A 34 -14.49 -9.22 8.60
C THR A 34 -13.63 -10.35 9.15
N HIS A 35 -13.06 -10.16 10.33
CA HIS A 35 -12.30 -11.16 11.07
C HIS A 35 -12.72 -11.13 12.54
N ASN A 36 -13.25 -12.23 13.08
CA ASN A 36 -13.80 -12.31 14.44
C ASN A 36 -14.78 -11.19 14.78
N ASP A 37 -15.74 -10.93 13.88
CA ASP A 37 -16.73 -9.84 13.98
C ASP A 37 -16.16 -8.40 13.98
N GLU A 38 -14.85 -8.25 13.73
CA GLU A 38 -14.18 -6.96 13.57
C GLU A 38 -13.89 -6.66 12.10
N GLU A 39 -14.02 -5.39 11.69
CA GLU A 39 -13.58 -4.94 10.37
C GLU A 39 -12.06 -4.78 10.34
N VAL A 40 -11.41 -5.46 9.38
CA VAL A 40 -9.97 -5.41 9.15
C VAL A 40 -9.70 -4.88 7.74
N GLY A 41 -8.92 -3.80 7.66
CA GLY A 41 -8.48 -3.24 6.39
C GLY A 41 -7.32 -4.05 5.79
N LEU A 42 -7.51 -4.55 4.57
CA LEU A 42 -6.41 -5.05 3.74
C LEU A 42 -5.73 -3.86 3.07
N MET A 43 -4.46 -3.64 3.36
CA MET A 43 -3.77 -2.41 2.94
C MET A 43 -2.39 -2.70 2.36
N THR A 44 -1.96 -1.91 1.38
CA THR A 44 -0.59 -1.95 0.84
C THR A 44 0.15 -0.65 1.09
N GLN A 45 1.46 -0.75 1.39
CA GLN A 45 2.33 0.41 1.50
C GLN A 45 2.56 1.06 0.14
N ILE A 46 2.56 2.39 0.10
CA ILE A 46 2.86 3.16 -1.11
C ILE A 46 4.14 3.97 -0.96
N THR A 47 4.83 4.20 -2.08
CA THR A 47 6.03 5.02 -2.15
C THR A 47 5.95 5.99 -3.32
N GLY A 48 6.43 7.22 -3.12
CA GLY A 48 6.59 8.20 -4.20
C GLY A 48 7.92 8.06 -4.94
N GLN A 49 8.68 7.00 -4.69
CA GLN A 49 9.91 6.68 -5.42
C GLN A 49 9.63 5.54 -6.41
N GLY A 50 9.71 5.87 -7.69
CA GLY A 50 9.57 4.89 -8.77
C GLY A 50 10.77 3.95 -8.91
N PRO A 51 10.68 2.98 -9.84
CA PRO A 51 11.79 2.10 -10.19
C PRO A 51 13.05 2.88 -10.57
N LYS A 52 14.23 2.37 -10.22
CA LYS A 52 15.50 2.92 -10.70
C LYS A 52 15.80 2.46 -12.12
N PHE A 53 16.76 3.12 -12.76
CA PHE A 53 17.35 2.68 -14.02
C PHE A 53 18.88 2.56 -13.86
N PRO A 54 19.47 1.34 -13.87
CA PRO A 54 18.80 0.05 -14.02
C PRO A 54 17.94 -0.33 -12.78
N PRO A 55 16.93 -1.21 -12.94
CA PRO A 55 16.08 -1.64 -11.82
C PRO A 55 16.86 -2.43 -10.76
N GLY A 56 16.60 -2.13 -9.49
CA GLY A 56 17.11 -2.90 -8.35
C GLY A 56 16.15 -4.00 -7.89
N TYR A 57 16.62 -4.88 -6.99
CA TYR A 57 15.82 -5.97 -6.42
C TYR A 57 14.45 -5.50 -5.88
N TYR A 58 14.39 -4.36 -5.21
CA TYR A 58 13.12 -3.88 -4.62
C TYR A 58 12.18 -3.21 -5.62
N ASP A 59 12.64 -2.93 -6.84
CA ASP A 59 11.80 -2.30 -7.86
C ASP A 59 10.83 -3.30 -8.49
N GLN A 60 11.13 -4.60 -8.42
CA GLN A 60 10.23 -5.67 -8.87
C GLN A 60 8.90 -5.71 -8.08
N PHE A 61 8.87 -5.15 -6.87
CA PHE A 61 7.67 -5.10 -6.02
C PHE A 61 6.88 -3.81 -6.19
N ARG A 62 7.23 -2.94 -7.13
CA ARG A 62 6.56 -1.65 -7.34
C ARG A 62 5.62 -1.75 -8.53
N GLU A 63 4.37 -1.36 -8.30
CA GLU A 63 3.38 -1.16 -9.37
C GLU A 63 2.87 0.28 -9.35
N PRO A 64 2.78 0.96 -10.50
CA PRO A 64 2.31 2.34 -10.55
C PRO A 64 0.82 2.41 -10.19
N ILE A 65 0.46 3.39 -9.37
CA ILE A 65 -0.93 3.74 -9.11
C ILE A 65 -1.37 4.69 -10.22
N ASN A 66 -1.95 4.15 -11.29
CA ASN A 66 -2.27 4.92 -12.50
C ASN A 66 -3.19 6.11 -12.23
N HIS A 67 -4.20 5.93 -11.38
CA HIS A 67 -5.17 6.98 -11.02
C HIS A 67 -4.84 7.65 -9.68
N TRP A 68 -3.56 7.87 -9.38
CA TRP A 68 -3.10 8.40 -8.08
C TRP A 68 -3.74 9.74 -7.67
N GLN A 69 -4.13 10.57 -8.64
CA GLN A 69 -4.82 11.85 -8.39
C GLN A 69 -6.21 11.65 -7.75
N LEU A 70 -6.94 10.60 -8.14
CA LEU A 70 -8.26 10.28 -7.58
C LEU A 70 -8.14 9.82 -6.12
N SER A 71 -6.98 9.29 -5.73
CA SER A 71 -6.68 8.88 -4.35
C SER A 71 -6.15 10.02 -3.47
N GLY A 72 -6.18 11.28 -3.94
CA GLY A 72 -5.71 12.45 -3.17
C GLY A 72 -4.18 12.53 -2.99
N LEU A 73 -3.42 11.77 -3.79
CA LEU A 73 -1.96 11.84 -3.77
C LEU A 73 -1.49 13.06 -4.55
N THR A 74 -0.40 13.70 -4.11
CA THR A 74 0.14 14.90 -4.77
C THR A 74 1.14 14.60 -5.88
N LYS A 75 1.53 13.33 -6.04
CA LYS A 75 2.41 12.86 -7.11
C LYS A 75 2.20 11.37 -7.38
N MET A 76 2.65 10.93 -8.56
CA MET A 76 2.70 9.52 -8.93
C MET A 76 3.37 8.70 -7.82
N SER A 77 2.67 7.66 -7.39
CA SER A 77 3.11 6.77 -6.33
C SER A 77 2.96 5.33 -6.79
N TYR A 78 3.65 4.44 -6.10
CA TYR A 78 3.77 3.04 -6.43
C TYR A 78 3.34 2.20 -5.23
N ALA A 79 2.45 1.24 -5.46
CA ALA A 79 2.08 0.24 -4.47
C ALA A 79 3.19 -0.82 -4.35
N ARG A 80 3.44 -1.28 -3.12
CA ARG A 80 4.37 -2.38 -2.84
C ARG A 80 3.61 -3.70 -2.84
N VAL A 81 3.79 -4.50 -3.87
CA VAL A 81 3.06 -5.76 -4.06
C VAL A 81 4.00 -6.90 -4.44
N ASN A 82 3.72 -8.08 -3.91
CA ASN A 82 4.30 -9.32 -4.41
C ASN A 82 3.52 -9.75 -5.65
N LYS A 83 4.20 -9.86 -6.79
CA LYS A 83 3.59 -10.20 -8.07
C LYS A 83 3.58 -11.71 -8.22
N ASN A 84 2.40 -12.32 -8.17
CA ASN A 84 2.20 -13.71 -8.55
C ASN A 84 1.38 -13.73 -9.83
N PHE A 85 1.91 -14.35 -10.88
CA PHE A 85 1.20 -14.55 -12.13
C PHE A 85 0.57 -15.94 -12.09
N PHE A 86 -0.75 -15.99 -11.89
CA PHE A 86 -1.51 -17.22 -12.06
C PHE A 86 -2.00 -17.27 -13.51
N SER A 87 -1.76 -18.38 -14.20
CA SER A 87 -2.53 -18.69 -15.41
C SER A 87 -3.87 -19.25 -14.94
N LEU A 88 -4.95 -18.67 -15.46
CA LEU A 88 -6.31 -19.19 -15.33
C LEU A 88 -6.51 -20.35 -16.31
#